data_AF-A0A6P0RL10-F1
#
_entry.id   AF-A0A6P0RL10-F1
#
_cell.length_a   1.000
_cell.length_b   1.000
_cell.length_c   1.000
_cell.angle_alpha   90.00
_cell.angle_beta   90.00
_cell.angle_gamma   90.00
#
_symmetry.space_group_name_H-M   'P 1'
#
loop_
_entity.id
_entity.type
_entity.pdbx_description
1 polymer ?
#
loop_
_entity_poly.entity_id
_entity_poly.type
_entity_poly.pdbx_seq_one_letter_code
_entity_poly.pdbx_strand_id
1 'polypeptide(L)'
;MINQQVERNIRLLLETRECPNCYLEGARLGGVNLGGGNLGEAKLPVANLAGAKLGGVNLGGANLAGAYLGGAYLGGANLGGAYMEGANLEGAYLAGANLGGTYLVGANFSGANLEGANLGGANLEGAILEGAILIGTIMPDGVRHE
;
A
#
# COMPACT_ATOMS: atom_id res chain seq x y z
N MET A 1 0.69 -23.12 6.33
CA MET A 1 -0.80 -23.18 6.39
C MET A 1 -1.28 -21.83 6.87
N ILE A 2 -2.27 -21.26 6.20
CA ILE A 2 -2.90 -20.00 6.62
C ILE A 2 -3.93 -20.34 7.71
N ASN A 3 -4.11 -19.47 8.71
CA ASN A 3 -5.06 -19.69 9.81
C ASN A 3 -6.51 -19.58 9.30
N GLN A 4 -7.44 -20.40 9.81
CA GLN A 4 -8.89 -20.36 9.48
C GLN A 4 -9.49 -18.94 9.57
N GLN A 5 -9.02 -18.12 10.50
CA GLN A 5 -9.46 -16.73 10.60
C GLN A 5 -9.10 -15.91 9.35
N VAL A 6 -7.91 -16.11 8.80
CA VAL A 6 -7.46 -15.42 7.58
C VAL A 6 -8.29 -15.89 6.39
N GLU A 7 -8.59 -17.18 6.26
CA GLU A 7 -9.45 -17.69 5.18
C GLU A 7 -10.86 -17.08 5.22
N ARG A 8 -11.44 -16.95 6.42
CA ARG A 8 -12.72 -16.27 6.60
C ARG A 8 -12.65 -14.80 6.21
N ASN A 9 -11.59 -14.09 6.60
CA ASN A 9 -11.40 -12.68 6.25
C ASN A 9 -11.17 -12.49 4.75
N ILE A 10 -10.44 -13.40 4.09
CA ILE A 10 -10.28 -13.37 2.64
C ILE A 10 -11.63 -13.51 1.94
N ARG A 11 -12.46 -14.49 2.35
CA ARG A 11 -13.81 -14.65 1.75
C ARG A 11 -14.66 -13.40 1.93
N LEU A 12 -14.74 -12.87 3.14
CA LEU A 12 -15.45 -11.64 3.43
C LEU A 12 -14.96 -10.50 2.53
N LEU A 13 -13.65 -10.26 2.50
CA LEU A 13 -13.04 -9.19 1.71
C LEU A 13 -13.34 -9.32 0.20
N LEU A 14 -13.27 -10.53 -0.35
CA LEU A 14 -13.52 -10.75 -1.78
C LEU A 14 -15.00 -10.62 -2.16
N GLU A 15 -15.91 -10.88 -1.22
CA GLU A 15 -17.36 -10.74 -1.41
C GLU A 15 -17.81 -9.28 -1.26
N THR A 16 -17.30 -8.59 -0.24
CA THR A 16 -17.83 -7.28 0.19
C THR A 16 -16.94 -6.10 -0.17
N ARG A 17 -15.64 -6.34 -0.39
CA ARG A 17 -14.57 -5.31 -0.40
C ARG A 17 -14.47 -4.52 0.92
N GLU A 18 -15.06 -5.04 1.99
CA GLU A 18 -15.09 -4.44 3.33
C GLU A 18 -14.45 -5.41 4.31
N CYS A 19 -13.27 -5.05 4.82
CA CYS A 19 -12.59 -5.80 5.86
C CYS A 19 -11.73 -4.87 6.75
N PRO A 20 -12.30 -3.80 7.33
CA PRO A 20 -11.55 -2.98 8.28
C PRO A 20 -11.15 -3.82 9.49
N ASN A 21 -9.95 -3.58 10.04
CA ASN A 21 -9.39 -4.31 11.18
C ASN A 21 -9.18 -5.83 10.96
N CYS A 22 -9.35 -6.34 9.74
CA CYS A 22 -9.20 -7.76 9.47
C CYS A 22 -7.76 -8.24 9.62
N TYR A 23 -7.63 -9.50 10.00
CA TYR A 23 -6.36 -10.21 10.01
C TYR A 23 -6.17 -11.01 8.72
N LEU A 24 -5.20 -10.58 7.92
CA LEU A 24 -4.88 -11.04 6.56
C LEU A 24 -3.36 -11.26 6.39
N GLU A 25 -2.66 -11.59 7.49
CA GLU A 25 -1.23 -11.90 7.46
C GLU A 25 -0.94 -13.03 6.46
N GLY A 26 0.03 -12.79 5.57
CA GLY A 26 0.42 -13.74 4.53
C GLY A 26 -0.70 -14.06 3.52
N ALA A 27 -1.79 -13.28 3.49
CA ALA A 27 -2.89 -13.52 2.56
C ALA A 27 -2.41 -13.45 1.11
N ARG A 28 -2.95 -14.35 0.26
CA ARG A 28 -2.63 -14.41 -1.17
C ARG A 28 -3.73 -13.68 -1.94
N LEU A 29 -3.49 -12.40 -2.20
CA LEU A 29 -4.40 -11.46 -2.83
C LEU A 29 -3.78 -10.87 -4.12
N GLY A 30 -2.87 -11.61 -4.77
CA GLY A 30 -2.26 -11.17 -6.03
C GLY A 30 -3.31 -11.04 -7.13
N GLY A 31 -3.29 -9.93 -7.87
CA GLY A 31 -4.18 -9.68 -9.02
C GLY A 31 -5.67 -9.47 -8.70
N VAL A 32 -6.09 -9.52 -7.43
CA VAL A 32 -7.50 -9.34 -7.05
C VAL A 32 -7.96 -7.90 -7.30
N ASN A 33 -9.27 -7.69 -7.38
CA ASN A 33 -9.86 -6.36 -7.48
C ASN A 33 -10.53 -5.94 -6.18
N LEU A 34 -9.92 -4.99 -5.48
CA LEU A 34 -10.45 -4.37 -4.25
C LEU A 34 -10.60 -2.85 -4.42
N GLY A 35 -10.72 -2.36 -5.65
CA GLY A 35 -10.87 -0.94 -5.94
C GLY A 35 -12.05 -0.33 -5.19
N GLY A 36 -11.80 0.82 -4.55
CA GLY A 36 -12.74 1.53 -3.68
C GLY A 36 -13.13 0.79 -2.39
N GLY A 37 -12.52 -0.36 -2.09
CA GLY A 37 -12.78 -1.12 -0.88
C GLY A 37 -12.19 -0.48 0.38
N ASN A 38 -12.49 -1.09 1.52
CA ASN A 38 -12.08 -0.61 2.83
C ASN A 38 -11.35 -1.71 3.62
N LEU A 39 -10.06 -1.49 3.81
CA LEU A 39 -9.14 -2.29 4.62
C LEU A 39 -8.45 -1.41 5.66
N GLY A 40 -9.12 -0.34 6.13
CA GLY A 40 -8.59 0.53 7.18
C GLY A 40 -8.18 -0.28 8.42
N GLU A 41 -7.00 0.00 8.94
CA GLU A 41 -6.41 -0.70 10.10
C GLU A 41 -6.26 -2.23 9.94
N ALA A 42 -6.43 -2.77 8.73
CA ALA A 42 -6.25 -4.20 8.48
C ALA A 42 -4.79 -4.63 8.68
N LYS A 43 -4.60 -5.86 9.14
CA LYS A 43 -3.30 -6.49 9.36
C LYS A 43 -2.96 -7.36 8.16
N LEU A 44 -2.14 -6.85 7.27
CA LEU A 44 -1.65 -7.46 6.04
C LEU A 44 -0.12 -7.70 6.04
N PRO A 45 0.57 -7.95 7.19
CA PRO A 45 2.01 -8.16 7.13
C PRO A 45 2.31 -9.36 6.22
N VAL A 46 3.36 -9.22 5.41
CA VAL A 46 3.82 -10.20 4.41
C VAL A 46 2.74 -10.70 3.43
N ALA A 47 1.62 -9.99 3.28
CA ALA A 47 0.57 -10.33 2.32
C ALA A 47 1.09 -10.15 0.88
N ASN A 48 0.65 -11.02 -0.02
CA ASN A 48 0.90 -10.86 -1.45
C ASN A 48 -0.27 -10.12 -2.11
N LEU A 49 -0.03 -8.88 -2.51
CA LEU A 49 -0.93 -7.98 -3.24
C LEU A 49 -0.35 -7.62 -4.62
N ALA A 50 0.60 -8.40 -5.14
CA ALA A 50 1.28 -8.11 -6.39
C ALA A 50 0.27 -8.03 -7.54
N GLY A 51 0.33 -6.95 -8.33
CA GLY A 51 -0.59 -6.68 -9.43
C GLY A 51 -2.07 -6.47 -9.04
N ALA A 52 -2.40 -6.38 -7.74
CA ALA A 52 -3.77 -6.16 -7.31
C ALA A 52 -4.31 -4.79 -7.76
N LYS A 53 -5.62 -4.72 -8.04
CA LYS A 53 -6.31 -3.47 -8.35
C LYS A 53 -6.86 -2.86 -7.06
N LEU A 54 -6.16 -1.85 -6.56
CA LEU A 54 -6.37 -1.19 -5.28
C LEU A 54 -6.71 0.31 -5.46
N GLY A 55 -7.12 0.73 -6.65
CA GLY A 55 -7.42 2.13 -6.94
C GLY A 55 -8.50 2.68 -5.99
N GLY A 56 -8.21 3.79 -5.31
CA GLY A 56 -9.10 4.41 -4.33
C GLY A 56 -9.39 3.57 -3.08
N VAL A 57 -8.66 2.48 -2.83
CA VAL A 57 -8.85 1.67 -1.62
C VAL A 57 -8.49 2.47 -0.36
N ASN A 58 -9.21 2.24 0.73
CA ASN A 58 -8.82 2.73 2.04
C ASN A 58 -7.96 1.70 2.77
N LEU A 59 -6.68 2.03 2.98
CA LEU A 59 -5.68 1.30 3.76
C LEU A 59 -5.12 2.17 4.91
N GLY A 60 -5.84 3.24 5.30
CA GLY A 60 -5.41 4.13 6.37
C GLY A 60 -5.10 3.36 7.65
N GLY A 61 -3.91 3.58 8.22
CA GLY A 61 -3.43 2.90 9.42
C GLY A 61 -3.21 1.39 9.29
N ALA A 62 -3.35 0.80 8.09
CA ALA A 62 -3.14 -0.63 7.89
C ALA A 62 -1.68 -1.03 8.16
N ASN A 63 -1.47 -2.28 8.58
CA ASN A 63 -0.14 -2.86 8.68
C ASN A 63 0.15 -3.70 7.44
N LEU A 64 1.05 -3.22 6.60
CA LEU A 64 1.56 -3.82 5.36
C LEU A 64 3.07 -4.11 5.47
N ALA A 65 3.61 -4.28 6.69
CA ALA A 65 5.03 -4.56 6.87
C ALA A 65 5.46 -5.80 6.07
N GLY A 66 6.49 -5.64 5.23
CA GLY A 66 7.00 -6.67 4.32
C GLY A 66 6.00 -7.15 3.25
N ALA A 67 4.89 -6.45 3.02
CA ALA A 67 3.91 -6.84 2.00
C ALA A 67 4.48 -6.71 0.58
N TYR A 68 4.03 -7.58 -0.32
CA TYR A 68 4.42 -7.59 -1.72
C TYR A 68 3.35 -6.89 -2.56
N LEU A 69 3.65 -5.67 -3.01
CA LEU A 69 2.77 -4.78 -3.79
C LEU A 69 3.35 -4.51 -5.19
N GLY A 70 4.34 -5.29 -5.64
CA GLY A 70 4.96 -5.11 -6.95
C GLY A 70 3.94 -5.03 -8.08
N GLY A 71 3.99 -3.98 -8.89
CA GLY A 71 3.06 -3.71 -9.99
C GLY A 71 1.60 -3.48 -9.58
N ALA A 72 1.28 -3.29 -8.30
CA ALA A 72 -0.09 -3.04 -7.84
C ALA A 72 -0.61 -1.67 -8.31
N TYR A 73 -1.92 -1.57 -8.54
CA TYR A 73 -2.59 -0.34 -8.95
C TYR A 73 -3.22 0.36 -7.75
N LEU A 74 -2.51 1.34 -7.18
CA LEU A 74 -2.88 2.10 -5.99
C LEU A 74 -3.27 3.56 -6.29
N GLY A 75 -3.59 3.89 -7.54
CA GLY A 75 -3.96 5.25 -7.92
C GLY A 75 -5.08 5.82 -7.05
N GLY A 76 -4.83 6.97 -6.43
CA GLY A 76 -5.76 7.62 -5.48
C GLY A 76 -6.06 6.84 -4.20
N ALA A 77 -5.33 5.77 -3.89
CA ALA A 77 -5.53 5.01 -2.64
C ALA A 77 -5.19 5.86 -1.41
N ASN A 78 -5.88 5.60 -0.30
CA ASN A 78 -5.56 6.20 0.99
C ASN A 78 -4.74 5.23 1.84
N LEU A 79 -3.44 5.50 2.00
CA LEU A 79 -2.52 4.76 2.88
C LEU A 79 -2.07 5.61 4.08
N GLY A 80 -2.75 6.73 4.38
CA GLY A 80 -2.32 7.64 5.44
C GLY A 80 -2.05 6.93 6.77
N GLY A 81 -0.86 7.13 7.33
CA GLY A 81 -0.42 6.51 8.58
C GLY A 81 -0.19 5.00 8.55
N ALA A 82 -0.21 4.35 7.37
CA ALA A 82 0.04 2.91 7.26
C ALA A 82 1.48 2.53 7.64
N TYR A 83 1.65 1.32 8.19
CA TYR A 83 2.94 0.72 8.48
C TYR A 83 3.38 -0.13 7.29
N MET A 84 4.45 0.28 6.61
CA MET A 84 4.90 -0.29 5.33
C MET A 84 6.40 -0.58 5.35
N GLU A 85 6.99 -0.80 6.53
CA GLU A 85 8.40 -1.14 6.68
C GLU A 85 8.76 -2.35 5.83
N GLY A 86 9.80 -2.21 4.99
CA GLY A 86 10.28 -3.25 4.08
C GLY A 86 9.27 -3.70 3.00
N ALA A 87 8.17 -2.96 2.79
CA ALA A 87 7.21 -3.32 1.74
C ALA A 87 7.84 -3.18 0.34
N ASN A 88 7.49 -4.11 -0.55
CA ASN A 88 7.95 -4.07 -1.94
C ASN A 88 6.87 -3.45 -2.84
N LEU A 89 7.08 -2.23 -3.31
CA LEU A 89 6.24 -1.48 -4.25
C LEU A 89 6.92 -1.29 -5.62
N GLU A 90 7.86 -2.15 -5.99
CA GLU A 90 8.55 -2.09 -7.28
C GLU A 90 7.55 -2.03 -8.44
N GLY A 91 7.68 -1.00 -9.28
CA GLY A 91 6.79 -0.77 -10.43
C GLY A 91 5.33 -0.50 -10.09
N ALA A 92 4.97 -0.24 -8.82
CA ALA A 92 3.60 0.04 -8.43
C ALA A 92 3.10 1.39 -8.97
N TYR A 93 1.79 1.50 -9.22
CA TYR A 93 1.14 2.72 -9.71
C TYR A 93 0.44 3.44 -8.57
N LEU A 94 1.06 4.49 -8.03
CA LEU A 94 0.63 5.26 -6.85
C LEU A 94 0.23 6.69 -7.20
N ALA A 95 -0.03 7.00 -8.47
CA ALA A 95 -0.37 8.36 -8.88
C ALA A 95 -1.55 8.93 -8.06
N GLY A 96 -1.34 10.09 -7.45
CA GLY A 96 -2.31 10.75 -6.57
C GLY A 96 -2.64 10.02 -5.26
N ALA A 97 -1.92 8.97 -4.88
CA ALA A 97 -2.15 8.25 -3.63
C ALA A 97 -1.76 9.10 -2.41
N ASN A 98 -2.47 8.91 -1.30
CA ASN A 98 -2.14 9.52 -0.02
C ASN A 98 -1.27 8.57 0.81
N LEU A 99 0.00 8.89 0.99
CA LEU A 99 0.96 8.19 1.85
C LEU A 99 1.42 9.08 3.02
N GLY A 100 0.65 10.11 3.38
CA GLY A 100 1.02 11.05 4.44
C GLY A 100 1.22 10.33 5.79
N GLY A 101 2.32 10.62 6.48
CA GLY A 101 2.65 10.04 7.78
C GLY A 101 2.89 8.51 7.78
N THR A 102 3.14 7.90 6.62
CA THR A 102 3.43 6.46 6.53
C THR A 102 4.82 6.11 7.06
N TYR A 103 4.97 4.87 7.54
CA TYR A 103 6.26 4.30 7.93
C TYR A 103 6.80 3.43 6.79
N LEU A 104 7.72 3.97 5.99
CA LEU A 104 8.24 3.37 4.76
C LEU A 104 9.73 3.00 4.88
N VAL A 105 10.21 2.77 6.11
CA VAL A 105 11.60 2.40 6.36
C VAL A 105 11.97 1.17 5.54
N GLY A 106 13.02 1.27 4.71
CA GLY A 106 13.48 0.19 3.85
C GLY A 106 12.53 -0.25 2.73
N ALA A 107 11.45 0.50 2.46
CA ALA A 107 10.51 0.15 1.39
C ALA A 107 11.13 0.32 0.00
N ASN A 108 10.77 -0.57 -0.93
CA ASN A 108 11.26 -0.52 -2.31
C ASN A 108 10.21 0.11 -3.25
N PHE A 109 10.49 1.28 -3.79
CA PHE A 109 9.69 1.98 -4.81
C PHE A 109 10.38 2.02 -6.18
N SER A 110 11.33 1.13 -6.45
CA SER A 110 12.07 1.14 -7.71
C SER A 110 11.11 1.11 -8.91
N GLY A 111 11.24 2.07 -9.83
CA GLY A 111 10.36 2.21 -10.99
C GLY A 111 8.88 2.52 -10.69
N ALA A 112 8.50 2.82 -9.44
CA ALA A 112 7.12 3.12 -9.08
C ALA A 112 6.69 4.50 -9.62
N ASN A 113 5.41 4.63 -9.99
CA ASN A 113 4.85 5.92 -10.36
C ASN A 113 4.18 6.59 -9.14
N LEU A 114 4.81 7.62 -8.59
CA LEU A 114 4.32 8.41 -7.46
C LEU A 114 3.79 9.78 -7.90
N GLU A 115 3.53 10.00 -9.19
CA GLU A 115 3.12 11.31 -9.72
C GLU A 115 1.95 11.92 -8.93
N GLY A 116 2.16 13.12 -8.37
CA GLY A 116 1.16 13.82 -7.57
C GLY A 116 0.79 13.16 -6.24
N ALA A 117 1.49 12.10 -5.80
CA ALA A 117 1.26 11.45 -4.52
C ALA A 117 1.64 12.35 -3.33
N ASN A 118 1.12 12.04 -2.16
CA ASN A 118 1.43 12.77 -0.93
C ASN A 118 2.26 11.92 0.04
N LEU A 119 3.54 12.22 0.20
CA LEU A 119 4.43 11.60 1.20
C LEU A 119 4.71 12.54 2.40
N GLY A 120 3.95 13.62 2.59
CA GLY A 120 4.17 14.57 3.69
C GLY A 120 4.24 13.87 5.05
N GLY A 121 5.35 14.08 5.78
CA GLY A 121 5.61 13.44 7.07
C GLY A 121 5.90 11.93 7.02
N ALA A 122 6.02 11.31 5.84
CA ALA A 122 6.38 9.90 5.74
C ALA A 122 7.85 9.66 6.14
N ASN A 123 8.12 8.54 6.81
CA ASN A 123 9.49 8.13 7.10
C ASN A 123 10.03 7.25 5.96
N LEU A 124 10.94 7.81 5.15
CA LEU A 124 11.59 7.14 4.01
C LEU A 124 13.02 6.65 4.33
N GLU A 125 13.40 6.50 5.60
CA GLU A 125 14.75 6.04 5.96
C GLU A 125 15.09 4.71 5.26
N GLY A 126 16.16 4.71 4.46
CA GLY A 126 16.59 3.52 3.71
C GLY A 126 15.66 3.08 2.58
N ALA A 127 14.62 3.85 2.25
CA ALA A 127 13.75 3.54 1.12
C ALA A 127 14.49 3.67 -0.22
N ILE A 128 14.17 2.79 -1.17
CA ILE A 128 14.77 2.77 -2.50
C ILE A 128 13.81 3.43 -3.48
N LEU A 129 14.26 4.52 -4.14
CA LEU A 129 13.45 5.32 -5.09
C LEU A 129 14.05 5.31 -6.51
N GLU A 130 14.93 4.36 -6.82
CA GLU A 130 15.60 4.32 -8.12
C GLU A 130 14.60 4.22 -9.27
N GLY A 131 14.63 5.18 -10.21
CA GLY A 131 13.71 5.23 -11.34
C GLY A 131 12.25 5.54 -10.97
N ALA A 132 11.95 5.90 -9.71
CA ALA A 132 10.61 6.32 -9.34
C ALA A 132 10.23 7.66 -9.99
N ILE A 133 8.98 7.79 -10.44
CA ILE A 133 8.46 9.04 -11.01
C ILE A 133 7.90 9.87 -9.86
N LEU A 134 8.54 11.00 -9.56
CA LEU A 134 8.20 11.86 -8.41
C LEU A 134 7.57 13.21 -8.78
N ILE A 135 7.32 13.47 -10.07
CA ILE A 135 6.75 14.75 -10.54
C ILE A 135 5.47 15.09 -9.77
N GLY A 136 5.42 16.27 -9.18
CA GLY A 136 4.29 16.77 -8.39
C GLY A 136 4.08 16.08 -7.03
N THR A 137 4.94 15.16 -6.62
CA THR A 137 4.85 14.47 -5.32
C THR A 137 5.13 15.46 -4.19
N ILE A 138 4.36 15.41 -3.12
CA ILE A 138 4.68 16.13 -1.87
C ILE A 138 5.66 15.26 -1.08
N MET A 139 6.89 15.72 -0.87
CA MET A 139 7.95 15.00 -0.19
C MET A 139 7.76 15.01 1.34
N PRO A 140 8.50 14.19 2.12
CA PRO A 140 8.37 14.13 3.58
C PRO A 140 8.46 15.47 4.32
N ASP A 141 9.24 16.41 3.81
CA ASP A 141 9.39 17.78 4.34
C ASP A 141 8.21 18.72 3.98
N GLY A 142 7.25 18.23 3.21
CA GLY A 142 6.08 18.97 2.74
C GLY A 142 6.30 19.75 1.45
N VAL A 143 7.49 19.67 0.84
CA VAL A 143 7.80 20.38 -0.41
C VAL A 143 7.31 19.55 -1.60
N ARG A 144 6.68 20.20 -2.58
CA ARG A 144 6.31 19.56 -3.85
C ARG A 144 7.54 19.42 -4.73
N HIS A 145 7.80 18.20 -5.20
CA HIS A 145 8.82 17.89 -6.19
C HIS A 145 8.31 18.27 -7.58
N GLU A 146 9.15 18.94 -8.36
CA GLU A 146 8.81 19.43 -9.71
C GLU A 146 9.13 18.41 -10.80
#